data_AF-A0A1G3G8Z6-F1
#
_entry.id   AF-A0A1G3G8Z6-F1
#
_cell.length_a   1.000
_cell.length_b   1.000
_cell.length_c   1.000
_cell.angle_alpha   90.00
_cell.angle_beta   90.00
_cell.angle_gamma   90.00
#
_symmetry.space_group_name_H-M   'P 1'
#
loop_
_entity.id
_entity.type
_entity.pdbx_description
1 polymer ?
#
loop_
_entity_poly.entity_id
_entity_poly.type
_entity_poly.pdbx_seq_one_letter_code
_entity_poly.pdbx_strand_id
1 'polypeptide(L)' 'MTAELTQDEKSKDAFFQRIALIGEEMIAAHGRDFATGAFVLAARWISEGRLGAKVQSKAEPGSEQRPN' A
#
# COMPACT_ATOMS: atom_id res chain seq x y z
N MET A 1 -25.23 -4.58 -26.13
CA MET A 1 -23.81 -4.20 -26.23
C MET A 1 -23.05 -4.98 -25.17
N THR A 2 -22.63 -6.20 -25.51
CA THR A 2 -21.77 -7.05 -24.70
C THR A 2 -20.36 -6.49 -24.83
N ALA A 3 -19.92 -5.69 -23.85
CA ALA A 3 -18.55 -5.22 -23.81
C ALA A 3 -17.65 -6.46 -23.73
N GLU A 4 -16.87 -6.68 -24.78
CA GLU A 4 -15.74 -7.60 -24.75
C GLU A 4 -14.90 -7.20 -23.54
N LEU A 5 -14.75 -8.11 -22.57
CA LEU A 5 -13.91 -7.92 -21.39
C LEU A 5 -12.50 -7.59 -21.87
N THR A 6 -12.23 -6.30 -22.05
CA THR A 6 -10.96 -5.82 -22.60
C THR A 6 -9.86 -6.28 -21.64
N GLN A 7 -8.66 -6.61 -22.12
CA GLN A 7 -7.58 -7.09 -21.23
C GLN A 7 -7.33 -6.18 -20.01
N ASP A 8 -7.72 -4.91 -20.13
CA ASP A 8 -7.72 -3.91 -19.08
C ASP A 8 -8.64 -4.29 -17.90
N GLU A 9 -9.84 -4.81 -18.16
CA GLU A 9 -10.77 -5.27 -17.12
C GLU A 9 -10.26 -6.51 -16.40
N LYS A 10 -9.65 -7.46 -17.13
CA LYS A 10 -9.02 -8.65 -16.53
C LYS A 10 -7.84 -8.26 -15.63
N SER A 11 -7.07 -7.27 -16.06
CA SER A 11 -5.94 -6.77 -15.28
C SER A 11 -6.41 -6.09 -14.00
N LYS A 12 -7.47 -5.26 -14.09
CA LYS A 12 -8.11 -4.63 -12.94
C LYS A 12 -8.67 -5.65 -11.96
N ASP A 13 -9.39 -6.66 -12.43
CA ASP A 13 -9.96 -7.71 -11.58
C ASP A 13 -8.87 -8.47 -10.81
N ALA A 14 -7.75 -8.79 -11.46
CA ALA A 14 -6.61 -9.42 -10.79
C ALA A 14 -6.01 -8.56 -9.66
N PHE A 15 -6.00 -7.23 -9.81
CA PHE A 15 -5.60 -6.34 -8.72
C PHE A 15 -6.65 -6.32 -7.58
N PHE A 16 -7.94 -6.29 -7.91
CA PHE A 16 -9.00 -6.37 -6.90
C PHE A 16 -8.93 -7.67 -6.10
N GLN A 17 -8.67 -8.81 -6.74
CA GLN A 17 -8.48 -10.10 -6.07
C GLN A 17 -7.29 -10.06 -5.10
N ARG A 18 -6.16 -9.49 -5.51
CA ARG A 18 -4.99 -9.35 -4.62
C ARG A 18 -5.27 -8.43 -3.44
N ILE A 19 -5.96 -7.32 -3.66
CA ILE A 19 -6.37 -6.40 -2.60
C ILE A 19 -7.30 -7.12 -1.60
N ALA A 20 -8.23 -7.93 -2.10
CA ALA A 20 -9.13 -8.72 -1.26
C ALA A 20 -8.36 -9.71 -0.39
N LEU A 21 -7.42 -10.48 -0.96
CA LEU A 21 -6.59 -11.44 -0.22
C LEU A 21 -5.78 -10.75 0.89
N ILE A 22 -5.11 -9.65 0.56
CA ILE A 22 -4.36 -8.86 1.54
C ILE A 22 -5.29 -8.35 2.64
N GLY A 23 -6.49 -7.90 2.28
CA GLY A 23 -7.50 -7.47 3.24
C GLY A 23 -7.91 -8.59 4.19
N GLU A 24 -8.14 -9.80 3.69
CA GLU A 24 -8.45 -10.96 4.53
C GLU A 24 -7.30 -11.31 5.48
N GLU A 25 -6.05 -11.30 5.01
CA GLU A 25 -4.88 -11.51 5.86
C GLU A 25 -4.77 -10.46 6.97
N MET A 26 -4.99 -9.18 6.64
CA MET A 26 -4.99 -8.08 7.61
C MET A 26 -6.13 -8.19 8.62
N ILE A 27 -7.33 -8.60 8.17
CA ILE A 27 -8.48 -8.83 9.06
C ILE A 27 -8.18 -9.98 10.01
N ALA A 28 -7.61 -11.07 9.52
CA ALA A 28 -7.27 -12.24 10.32
C ALA A 28 -6.21 -11.94 11.38
N ALA A 29 -5.21 -11.10 11.05
CA ALA A 29 -4.12 -10.76 11.97
C ALA A 29 -4.46 -9.63 12.96
N HIS A 30 -5.20 -8.60 12.53
CA HIS A 30 -5.36 -7.35 13.29
C HIS A 30 -6.81 -6.88 13.44
N GLY A 31 -7.77 -7.55 12.80
CA GLY A 31 -9.18 -7.18 12.83
C GLY A 31 -9.63 -6.27 11.69
N ARG A 32 -10.95 -6.18 11.51
CA ARG A 32 -11.58 -5.48 10.39
C ARG A 32 -11.38 -3.97 10.39
N ASP A 33 -11.40 -3.35 11.57
CA ASP A 33 -11.23 -1.91 11.70
C ASP A 33 -9.84 -1.45 11.23
N PHE A 34 -8.81 -2.25 11.54
CA PHE A 34 -7.44 -1.97 11.09
C PHE A 34 -7.32 -2.09 9.57
N ALA A 35 -7.77 -3.20 8.98
CA ALA A 35 -7.69 -3.41 7.53
C ALA A 35 -8.42 -2.31 6.75
N THR A 36 -9.62 -1.95 7.20
CA THR A 36 -10.42 -0.88 6.58
C THR A 36 -9.70 0.47 6.66
N GLY A 37 -9.18 0.84 7.85
CA GLY A 37 -8.43 2.07 8.04
C GLY A 37 -7.17 2.14 7.18
N ALA A 38 -6.44 1.04 7.05
CA ALA A 38 -5.23 0.95 6.23
C ALA A 38 -5.52 1.16 4.74
N PHE A 39 -6.60 0.56 4.20
CA PHE A 39 -6.99 0.79 2.81
C PHE A 39 -7.46 2.23 2.55
N VAL A 40 -8.19 2.83 3.48
CA VAL A 40 -8.59 4.24 3.38
C VAL A 40 -7.36 5.16 3.38
N LEU A 41 -6.37 4.89 4.22
CA LEU A 41 -5.08 5.60 4.23
C LEU A 41 -4.30 5.40 2.94
N ALA A 42 -4.25 4.17 2.42
CA ALA A 42 -3.60 3.87 1.15
C ALA A 42 -4.25 4.63 -0.01
N ALA A 43 -5.59 4.64 -0.08
CA ALA A 43 -6.35 5.41 -1.07
C ALA A 43 -6.07 6.92 -0.97
N ARG A 44 -5.99 7.45 0.26
CA ARG A 44 -5.63 8.84 0.50
C ARG A 44 -4.21 9.16 0.01
N TRP A 45 -3.22 8.31 0.29
CA TRP A 45 -1.86 8.52 -0.22
C TRP A 45 -1.74 8.43 -1.73
N ILE A 46 -2.53 7.55 -2.38
CA ILE A 46 -2.66 7.50 -3.83
C ILE A 46 -3.18 8.85 -4.35
N SER A 47 -4.28 9.35 -3.77
CA SER A 47 -4.89 10.62 -4.16
C SER A 47 -3.98 11.83 -3.91
N GLU A 48 -3.18 11.79 -2.84
CA GLU A 48 -2.21 12.84 -2.49
C GLU A 48 -0.91 12.74 -3.31
N GLY A 49 -0.72 11.70 -4.15
CA GLY A 49 0.49 11.49 -4.93
C GLY A 49 1.73 11.17 -4.07
N ARG A 50 1.53 10.66 -2.84
CA ARG A 50 2.59 10.40 -1.86
C ARG A 50 3.15 8.99 -1.89
N LEU A 51 2.60 8.11 -2.74
CA LEU A 51 3.15 6.78 -2.97
C LEU A 51 4.59 6.88 -3.49
N GLY A 52 5.56 6.42 -2.70
CA GLY A 52 6.97 6.46 -3.05
C GLY A 52 7.76 7.64 -2.48
N ALA A 53 7.10 8.56 -1.75
CA ALA A 53 7.83 9.41 -0.81
C ALA A 53 8.39 8.49 0.26
N LYS A 54 9.66 8.08 0.05
CA LYS A 54 10.44 7.23 0.96
C LYS A 54 10.01 7.54 2.37
N VAL A 55 9.64 6.50 3.12
CA VAL A 55 9.94 6.50 4.55
C VAL A 55 11.46 6.71 4.58
N GLN A 56 11.88 7.98 4.59
CA GLN A 56 13.25 8.36 4.86
C GLN A 56 13.38 8.00 6.33
N SER A 57 13.72 6.73 6.54
CA SER A 57 14.47 6.32 7.70
C SER A 57 15.60 7.33 7.79
N LYS A 58 15.44 8.27 8.70
CA LYS A 58 16.55 9.04 9.26
C LYS A 58 17.41 8.01 9.99
N ALA A 59 18.12 7.19 9.23
CA ALA A 59 19.29 6.49 9.72
C ALA A 59 20.32 7.59 9.88
N GLU A 60 20.40 8.13 11.10
CA GLU A 60 21.47 9.03 11.51
C GLU A 60 22.79 8.27 11.35
N PRO A 61 23.67 8.62 10.40
CA PRO A 61 25.00 8.05 10.39
C PRO A 61 25.77 8.64 11.58
N GLY A 62 26.35 7.75 12.38
CA GLY A 62 26.98 8.04 13.66
C GLY A 62 27.88 9.28 13.63
N SER A 63 27.63 10.15 14.59
CA SER A 63 28.62 11.12 15.07
C SER A 63 29.72 10.35 15.82
N GLU A 64 30.71 9.84 15.09
CA GLU A 64 31.94 9.34 15.71
C GLU A 64 33.15 9.72 14.84
N GLN A 65 34.20 10.18 15.53
CA GLN A 65 35.52 10.59 15.07
C GLN A 65 35.77 12.10 14.94
N ARG A 66 36.00 12.72 16.10
CA ARG A 66 37.01 13.79 16.23
C ARG A 66 38.35 13.13 16.57
N PRO A 67 39.41 13.27 15.74
CA PRO A 67 40.75 12.90 16.17
C PRO A 67 41.28 13.95 17.16
N ASN A 68 41.93 13.48 18.22
CA ASN A 68 42.83 14.27 19.08
C ASN A 68 44.27 13.88 18.74
#